data_AF-A0A2H5QHR6-F1
#
_entry.id   AF-A0A2H5QHR6-F1
#
_cell.length_a   1.000
_cell.length_b   1.000
_cell.length_c   1.000
_cell.angle_alpha   90.00
_cell.angle_beta   90.00
_cell.angle_gamma   90.00
#
_symmetry.space_group_name_H-M   'P 1'
#
loop_
_entity.id
_entity.type
_entity.pdbx_description
1 polymer ?
#
loop_
_entity_poly.entity_id
_entity_poly.type
_entity_poly.pdbx_seq_one_letter_code
_entity_poly.pdbx_strand_id
1 'polypeptide(L)'
;MIPLVLQKIAYHETHPDCSEVILKNPWPIVRARDSLQQKSGGDCGAFLLRYLKVLAHGLNVNSYCQQDHVTQFRKALAVKLFGHRSWKKNFI
;
A
#
# COMPACT_ATOMS: atom_id res chain seq x y z
N MET A 1 -5.02 4.75 -11.07
CA MET A 1 -5.46 4.72 -9.65
C MET A 1 -5.17 6.00 -8.88
N ILE A 2 -3.93 6.52 -8.87
CA ILE A 2 -3.56 7.76 -8.15
C ILE A 2 -4.42 8.98 -8.54
N PRO A 3 -4.77 9.22 -9.82
CA PRO A 3 -5.60 10.38 -10.18
C PRO A 3 -6.98 10.38 -9.52
N LEU A 4 -7.60 9.21 -9.39
CA LEU A 4 -8.92 9.06 -8.76
C LEU A 4 -8.87 9.28 -7.25
N VAL A 5 -7.74 8.96 -6.61
CA VAL A 5 -7.53 9.20 -5.18
C VAL A 5 -7.33 10.70 -4.94
N LEU A 6 -6.49 11.36 -5.76
CA LEU A 6 -6.23 12.80 -5.65
C LEU A 6 -7.49 13.63 -5.92
N GLN A 7 -8.28 13.26 -6.92
CA GLN A 7 -9.55 13.93 -7.23
C GLN A 7 -10.55 13.85 -6.08
N LYS A 8 -10.58 12.73 -5.35
CA LYS A 8 -11.46 12.54 -4.18
C LYS A 8 -10.96 13.25 -2.93
N ILE A 9 -9.64 13.36 -2.74
CA ILE A 9 -9.06 14.15 -1.64
C ILE A 9 -9.38 15.63 -1.86
N ALA A 10 -9.17 16.15 -3.08
CA ALA A 10 -9.51 17.53 -3.43
C ALA A 10 -11.02 17.82 -3.28
N TYR A 11 -11.88 16.85 -3.59
CA TYR A 11 -13.32 16.95 -3.35
C TYR A 11 -13.64 17.07 -1.85
N HIS A 12 -12.97 16.30 -0.98
CA HIS A 12 -13.17 16.33 0.46
C HIS A 12 -12.64 17.62 1.12
N GLU A 13 -11.55 18.18 0.61
CA GLU A 13 -10.99 19.46 1.10
C GLU A 13 -11.89 20.66 0.78
N THR A 14 -12.64 20.59 -0.33
CA THR A 14 -13.53 21.67 -0.80
C THR A 14 -14.95 21.58 -0.24
N HIS A 15 -15.35 20.44 0.34
CA HIS A 15 -16.69 20.20 0.86
C HIS A 15 -16.62 19.60 2.28
N PRO A 16 -16.41 20.41 3.32
CA PRO A 16 -16.13 19.94 4.68
C PRO A 16 -17.26 19.15 5.33
N ASP A 17 -18.49 19.23 4.79
CA ASP A 17 -19.64 18.45 5.23
C ASP A 17 -19.85 17.15 4.41
N CYS A 18 -18.75 16.51 4.01
CA CYS A 18 -18.76 15.21 3.33
C CYS A 18 -19.34 14.06 4.19
N SER A 19 -19.61 14.31 5.48
CA SER A 19 -20.31 13.42 6.40
C SER A 19 -21.57 12.83 5.75
N GLU A 20 -22.42 13.69 5.19
CA GLU A 20 -23.70 13.27 4.60
C GLU A 20 -23.53 12.45 3.31
N VAL A 21 -22.54 12.80 2.47
CA VAL A 21 -22.28 12.12 1.19
C VAL A 21 -21.64 10.74 1.40
N ILE A 22 -20.74 10.65 2.39
CA ILE A 22 -20.10 9.38 2.79
C ILE A 22 -21.12 8.45 3.49
N LEU A 23 -22.06 9.01 4.27
CA LEU A 23 -23.16 8.25 4.90
C LEU A 23 -24.18 7.75 3.88
N LYS A 24 -24.55 8.56 2.88
CA LYS A 24 -25.53 8.19 1.85
C LYS A 24 -25.01 7.16 0.84
N ASN A 25 -23.69 7.12 0.63
CA ASN A 25 -23.05 6.14 -0.24
C ASN A 25 -21.90 5.45 0.51
N PRO A 26 -22.21 4.49 1.40
CA PRO A 26 -21.19 3.86 2.21
C PRO A 26 -20.16 3.18 1.30
N TRP A 27 -18.91 3.62 1.37
CA TRP A 27 -17.83 2.94 0.70
C TRP A 27 -17.80 1.50 1.21
N PRO A 28 -17.80 0.48 0.33
CA PRO A 28 -17.69 -0.88 0.78
C PRO A 28 -16.32 -1.07 1.45
N ILE A 29 -16.31 -1.13 2.77
CA ILE A 29 -15.12 -1.43 3.56
C ILE A 29 -14.97 -2.95 3.57
N VAL A 30 -14.11 -3.45 2.69
CA VAL A 30 -13.72 -4.86 2.71
C VAL A 30 -12.57 -5.03 3.69
N ARG A 31 -12.85 -5.70 4.81
CA ARG A 31 -11.80 -6.08 5.75
C ARG A 31 -10.99 -7.24 5.17
N ALA A 32 -9.74 -6.98 4.85
CA ALA A 32 -8.76 -8.00 4.46
C ALA A 32 -8.29 -8.87 5.66
N ARG A 33 -9.19 -9.20 6.61
CA ARG A 33 -8.83 -9.95 7.85
C ARG A 33 -8.32 -11.36 7.56
N ASP A 34 -8.79 -11.97 6.48
CA ASP A 34 -8.36 -13.30 6.03
C ASP A 34 -7.09 -13.26 5.17
N SER A 35 -6.50 -12.08 4.99
CA SER A 35 -5.27 -11.95 4.22
C SER A 35 -4.05 -12.33 5.06
N LEU A 36 -3.07 -12.93 4.39
CA LEU A 36 -1.87 -13.47 5.02
C LEU A 36 -1.15 -12.43 5.87
N GLN A 37 -1.08 -12.71 7.17
CA GLN A 37 -0.36 -11.88 8.12
C GLN A 37 1.12 -12.29 8.18
N GLN A 38 1.95 -11.33 8.53
CA GLN A 38 3.37 -11.58 8.83
C GLN A 38 3.48 -12.60 9.97
N LYS A 39 4.43 -13.53 9.83
CA LYS A 39 4.73 -14.50 10.91
C LYS A 39 5.81 -14.00 11.88
N SER A 40 6.56 -12.97 11.49
CA SER A 40 7.70 -12.42 12.23
C SER A 40 7.47 -10.95 12.57
N GLY A 41 8.00 -10.51 13.72
CA GLY A 41 8.02 -9.10 14.10
C GLY A 41 9.13 -8.35 13.36
N GLY A 42 8.83 -7.86 12.15
CA GLY A 42 9.79 -7.05 11.38
C GLY A 42 9.46 -6.88 9.90
N ASP A 43 8.55 -7.68 9.36
CA ASP A 43 8.17 -7.62 7.95
C ASP A 43 6.95 -6.71 7.68
N CYS A 44 6.37 -6.04 8.68
CA CYS A 44 5.10 -5.33 8.56
C CYS A 44 5.10 -4.27 7.44
N GLY A 45 6.18 -3.50 7.34
CA GLY A 45 6.34 -2.51 6.27
C GLY A 45 6.48 -3.17 4.88
N ALA A 46 7.16 -4.31 4.80
CA ALA A 46 7.30 -5.05 3.54
C ALA A 46 5.98 -5.68 3.11
N PHE A 47 5.19 -6.21 4.07
CA PHE A 47 3.83 -6.67 3.85
C PHE A 47 2.95 -5.54 3.32
N LEU A 48 2.91 -4.39 4.00
CA LEU A 48 2.09 -3.25 3.57
C LEU A 48 2.40 -2.81 2.13
N LEU A 49 3.68 -2.65 1.79
CA LEU A 49 4.11 -2.24 0.45
C LEU A 49 3.77 -3.30 -0.61
N ARG A 50 3.90 -4.58 -0.27
CA ARG A 50 3.55 -5.67 -1.18
C ARG A 50 2.04 -5.71 -1.43
N TYR A 51 1.22 -5.57 -0.39
CA TYR A 51 -0.23 -5.49 -0.50
C TYR A 51 -0.67 -4.35 -1.41
N LEU A 52 -0.16 -3.13 -1.16
CA LEU A 52 -0.45 -1.96 -1.99
C LEU A 52 -0.09 -2.21 -3.46
N LYS A 53 1.09 -2.81 -3.71
CA LYS A 53 1.51 -3.13 -5.07
C LYS A 53 0.56 -4.14 -5.72
N VAL A 54 0.22 -5.23 -5.04
CA VAL A 54 -0.65 -6.30 -5.58
C VAL A 54 -2.05 -5.75 -5.87
N LEU A 55 -2.63 -5.01 -4.94
CA LEU A 55 -3.95 -4.37 -5.11
C LEU A 55 -3.95 -3.33 -6.24
N ALA A 56 -2.88 -2.54 -6.38
CA ALA A 56 -2.77 -1.55 -7.45
C ALA A 56 -2.73 -2.17 -8.86
N HIS A 57 -2.35 -3.45 -8.97
CA HIS A 57 -2.38 -4.21 -10.22
C HIS A 57 -3.65 -5.07 -10.37
N GLY A 58 -4.62 -4.95 -9.44
CA GLY A 58 -5.85 -5.75 -9.46
C GLY A 58 -5.64 -7.24 -9.19
N LEU A 59 -4.51 -7.61 -8.55
CA LEU A 59 -4.15 -9.01 -8.29
C LEU A 59 -4.66 -9.48 -6.92
N ASN A 60 -4.78 -10.81 -6.76
CA ASN A 60 -5.21 -11.43 -5.50
C ASN A 60 -4.07 -11.45 -4.47
N VAL A 61 -4.26 -10.75 -3.36
CA VAL A 61 -3.33 -10.70 -2.22
C VAL A 61 -2.96 -12.09 -1.70
N ASN A 62 -3.90 -13.03 -1.61
CA ASN A 62 -3.65 -14.36 -1.05
C ASN A 62 -2.68 -15.21 -1.88
N SER A 63 -2.57 -14.91 -3.18
CA SER A 63 -1.65 -15.59 -4.10
C SER A 63 -0.24 -14.97 -4.09
N TYR A 64 -0.11 -13.67 -3.76
CA TYR A 64 1.13 -12.92 -3.98
C TYR A 64 1.79 -12.33 -2.71
N CYS A 65 1.13 -12.48 -1.56
CA CYS A 65 1.59 -11.97 -0.26
C CYS A 65 1.91 -13.07 0.76
N GLN A 66 2.18 -14.30 0.31
CA GLN A 66 2.77 -15.33 1.17
C GLN A 66 4.12 -14.85 1.75
N GLN A 67 4.47 -15.33 2.94
CA GLN A 67 5.67 -14.92 3.68
C GLN A 67 6.96 -15.04 2.84
N ASP A 68 7.09 -16.08 2.01
CA ASP A 68 8.27 -16.27 1.16
C ASP A 68 8.37 -15.20 0.07
N HIS A 69 7.25 -14.84 -0.55
CA HIS A 69 7.19 -13.75 -1.52
C HIS A 69 7.53 -12.41 -0.88
N VAL A 70 7.04 -12.15 0.33
CA VAL A 70 7.37 -10.92 1.07
C VAL A 70 8.85 -10.90 1.47
N THR A 71 9.42 -12.04 1.84
CA THR A 71 10.85 -12.16 2.18
C THR A 71 11.74 -11.83 0.99
N GLN A 72 11.44 -12.39 -0.19
CA GLN A 72 12.14 -12.04 -1.43
C GLN A 72 11.96 -10.57 -1.80
N PHE A 73 10.72 -10.06 -1.67
CA PHE A 73 10.41 -8.66 -1.91
C PHE A 73 11.19 -7.72 -0.98
N ARG A 74 11.31 -8.04 0.31
CA ARG A 74 12.08 -7.24 1.28
C ARG A 74 13.55 -7.16 0.89
N LYS A 75 14.17 -8.26 0.46
CA LYS A 75 15.56 -8.26 -0.01
C LYS A 75 15.73 -7.35 -1.22
N ALA A 76 14.86 -7.46 -2.22
CA ALA A 76 14.89 -6.61 -3.41
C ALA A 76 14.64 -5.14 -3.08
N LEU A 77 13.72 -4.85 -2.15
CA LEU A 77 13.43 -3.52 -1.67
C LEU A 77 14.65 -2.90 -0.96
N ALA A 78 15.32 -3.67 -0.09
CA ALA A 78 16.53 -3.22 0.59
C ALA A 78 17.61 -2.83 -0.42
N VAL A 79 17.90 -3.67 -1.42
CA VAL A 79 18.88 -3.35 -2.48
C VAL A 79 18.54 -2.04 -3.19
N LYS A 80 17.27 -1.83 -3.56
CA LYS A 80 16.82 -0.58 -4.20
C LYS A 80 16.99 0.64 -3.30
N LEU A 81 16.60 0.52 -2.03
CA LEU A 81 16.72 1.61 -1.05
C LEU A 81 18.19 1.97 -0.77
N PHE A 82 19.05 0.97 -0.64
CA PHE A 82 20.49 1.18 -0.49
C PHE A 82 21.10 1.83 -1.74
N GLY A 83 20.78 1.33 -2.94
CA GLY A 83 21.23 1.94 -4.20
C GLY A 83 20.80 3.41 -4.31
N HIS A 84 19.55 3.71 -4.00
CA HIS A 84 19.02 5.09 -4.01
C HIS A 84 19.69 5.98 -2.96
N ARG A 85 19.97 5.45 -1.75
CA ARG A 85 20.71 6.19 -0.70
C ARG A 85 22.13 6.51 -1.14
N SER A 86 22.84 5.54 -1.73
CA SER A 86 24.21 5.73 -2.23
C SER A 86 24.24 6.75 -3.36
N TRP A 87 23.27 6.71 -4.26
CA TRP A 87 23.13 7.74 -5.30
C TRP A 87 22.96 9.14 -4.69
N LYS A 88 22.06 9.33 -3.72
CA LYS A 88 21.88 10.64 -3.05
C LYS A 88 23.14 11.16 -2.34
N LYS A 89 24.02 10.29 -1.85
CA LYS A 89 25.27 10.71 -1.18
C LYS A 89 26.37 11.16 -2.13
N ASN A 90 26.32 10.76 -3.40
CA ASN A 90 27.35 11.09 -4.39
C ASN A 90 27.06 12.39 -5.16
N PHE A 91 25.92 13.03 -4.91
CA PHE A 91 25.46 14.24 -5.58
C PHE A 91 25.15 15.38 -4.59
N ILE A 92 25.64 15.28 -3.35
CA ILE A 92 25.65 16.35 -2.33
C ILE A 92 27.11 16.64 -1.98
#